data_AF-A0A2Z3JJB6-F1
#
_entry.id   AF-A0A2Z3JJB6-F1
#
_cell.length_a   1.000
_cell.length_b   1.000
_cell.length_c   1.000
_cell.angle_alpha   90.00
_cell.angle_beta   90.00
_cell.angle_gamma   90.00
#
_symmetry.space_group_name_H-M   'P 1'
#
loop_
_entity.id
_entity.type
_entity.pdbx_description
1 polymer ?
#
loop_
_entity_poly.entity_id
_entity_poly.type
_entity_poly.pdbx_seq_one_letter_code
_entity_poly.pdbx_strand_id
1 'polypeptide(L)'
;MAYQGTLPSGQTIVIENRGDQTVIRLSREGQRQSSSTSSGLWSRAPRVWQIEDAAVVQIETQSDRKYFSVKGGQFQTLSQAPTLAGAEPVNLEEVQDGRGESEMKPM
;
A
#
# COMPACT_ATOMS: atom_id res chain seq x y z
N MET A 1 -10.86 -2.96 -5.44
CA MET A 1 -9.57 -3.03 -6.17
C MET A 1 -8.50 -3.34 -5.15
N ALA A 2 -7.60 -4.27 -5.40
CA ALA A 2 -6.50 -4.58 -4.49
C ALA A 2 -5.18 -4.74 -5.26
N TYR A 3 -4.08 -4.35 -4.62
CA TYR A 3 -2.74 -4.42 -5.18
C TYR A 3 -1.79 -4.95 -4.12
N GLN A 4 -0.82 -5.76 -4.54
CA GLN A 4 0.23 -6.29 -3.69
C GLN A 4 1.60 -5.93 -4.24
N GLY A 5 2.59 -5.82 -3.37
CA GLY A 5 3.98 -5.69 -3.76
C GLY A 5 4.92 -6.10 -2.64
N THR A 6 6.18 -6.30 -2.98
CA THR A 6 7.23 -6.60 -2.00
C THR A 6 8.08 -5.35 -1.80
N LEU A 7 8.11 -4.85 -0.57
CA LEU A 7 8.98 -3.74 -0.17
C LEU A 7 10.45 -4.21 -0.18
N PRO A 8 11.42 -3.31 -0.43
CA PRO A 8 12.85 -3.63 -0.33
C PRO A 8 13.28 -4.21 1.03
N SER A 9 12.52 -3.91 2.09
CA SER A 9 12.69 -4.51 3.42
C SER A 9 12.32 -6.00 3.49
N GLY A 10 11.82 -6.61 2.41
CA GLY A 10 11.34 -7.99 2.37
C GLY A 10 9.94 -8.17 2.96
N GLN A 11 9.24 -7.09 3.29
CA GLN A 11 7.85 -7.14 3.74
C GLN A 11 6.90 -7.13 2.53
N THR A 12 5.81 -7.88 2.59
CA THR A 12 4.75 -7.81 1.60
C THR A 12 3.76 -6.72 2.02
N ILE A 13 3.52 -5.75 1.14
CA ILE A 13 2.47 -4.75 1.28
C ILE A 13 1.28 -5.13 0.41
N VAL A 14 0.08 -5.09 0.98
CA VAL A 14 -1.18 -5.24 0.24
C VAL A 14 -2.05 -4.03 0.52
N ILE A 15 -2.53 -3.39 -0.53
CA ILE A 15 -3.35 -2.19 -0.47
C ILE A 15 -4.66 -2.50 -1.15
N GLU A 16 -5.76 -2.32 -0.44
CA GLU A 16 -7.09 -2.63 -0.91
C GLU A 16 -8.01 -1.43 -0.76
N ASN A 17 -8.74 -1.12 -1.82
CA ASN A 17 -9.90 -0.25 -1.79
C ASN A 17 -11.14 -1.06 -1.48
N ARG A 18 -11.67 -0.88 -0.27
CA ARG A 18 -12.89 -1.53 0.24
C ARG A 18 -13.97 -0.46 0.43
N GLY A 19 -14.68 -0.14 -0.64
CA GLY A 19 -15.65 0.96 -0.65
C GLY A 19 -14.94 2.32 -0.55
N ASP A 20 -15.29 3.13 0.45
CA ASP A 20 -14.60 4.40 0.72
C ASP A 20 -13.28 4.23 1.48
N GLN A 21 -12.98 3.03 1.97
CA GLN A 21 -11.80 2.81 2.82
C GLN A 21 -10.62 2.26 2.01
N THR A 22 -9.44 2.77 2.32
CA THR A 22 -8.17 2.13 1.98
C THR A 22 -7.73 1.29 3.16
N VAL A 23 -7.51 0.01 2.91
CA VAL A 23 -6.94 -0.95 3.86
C VAL A 23 -5.51 -1.26 3.40
N ILE A 24 -4.54 -1.02 4.27
CA ILE A 24 -3.14 -1.38 4.05
C ILE A 24 -2.78 -2.51 4.99
N ARG A 25 -2.22 -3.57 4.44
CA ARG A 25 -1.72 -4.73 5.17
C ARG A 25 -0.23 -4.87 4.92
N LEU A 26 0.52 -5.05 5.98
CA LEU A 26 1.93 -5.42 5.95
C LEU A 26 2.10 -6.82 6.52
N SER A 27 2.87 -7.64 5.84
CA SER A 27 3.20 -9.00 6.29
C SER A 27 4.71 -9.21 6.27
N ARG A 28 5.25 -9.77 7.34
CA ARG A 28 6.66 -10.21 7.45
C ARG A 28 6.74 -11.45 8.31
N GLU A 29 7.35 -12.53 7.81
CA GLU A 29 7.69 -13.73 8.61
C GLU A 29 6.56 -14.21 9.55
N GLY A 30 5.32 -14.25 9.04
CA GLY A 30 4.14 -14.68 9.80
C GLY A 30 3.45 -13.60 10.62
N GLN A 31 4.09 -12.46 10.88
CA GLN A 31 3.45 -11.29 11.48
C GLN A 31 2.68 -10.51 10.43
N ARG A 32 1.41 -10.21 10.71
CA ARG A 32 0.53 -9.42 9.85
C ARG A 32 0.00 -8.23 10.63
N GLN A 33 0.14 -7.04 10.06
CA GLN A 33 -0.43 -5.81 10.60
C GLN A 33 -1.33 -5.19 9.54
N SER A 34 -2.48 -4.67 9.95
CA SER A 34 -3.43 -4.02 9.06
C SER A 34 -3.86 -2.69 9.64
N SER A 35 -3.99 -1.68 8.77
CA SER A 35 -4.55 -0.39 9.12
C SER A 35 -5.53 0.04 8.03
N SER A 36 -6.59 0.75 8.41
CA SER A 36 -7.57 1.28 7.48
C SER A 36 -7.79 2.78 7.68
N THR A 37 -8.14 3.47 6.61
CA THR A 37 -8.41 4.91 6.61
C THR A 37 -9.41 5.25 5.52
N SER A 38 -10.22 6.29 5.74
CA SER A 38 -11.14 6.80 4.72
C SER A 38 -10.37 7.53 3.62
N SER A 39 -10.25 6.89 2.46
CA SER A 39 -9.64 7.48 1.27
C SER A 39 -10.67 8.03 0.31
N GLY A 40 -11.89 7.49 0.29
CA GLY A 40 -12.78 7.55 -0.86
C GLY A 40 -12.46 6.47 -1.90
N LEU A 41 -13.23 6.47 -2.99
CA LEU A 41 -13.04 5.57 -4.12
C LEU A 41 -11.78 5.94 -4.91
N TRP A 42 -11.02 4.92 -5.29
CA TRP A 42 -9.84 5.11 -6.12
C TRP A 42 -10.24 5.37 -7.57
N SER A 43 -9.58 6.33 -8.21
CA SER A 43 -9.74 6.60 -9.64
C SER A 43 -8.66 5.88 -10.47
N ARG A 44 -7.54 5.50 -9.85
CA ARG A 44 -6.40 4.83 -10.48
C ARG A 44 -5.72 3.86 -9.50
N ALA A 45 -4.82 3.03 -10.03
CA ALA A 45 -3.97 2.17 -9.22
C ALA A 45 -3.13 2.99 -8.22
N PRO A 46 -2.94 2.48 -6.98
CA PRO A 46 -2.10 3.11 -5.99
C PRO A 46 -0.64 3.07 -6.43
N ARG A 47 0.18 3.94 -5.83
CA ARG A 47 1.63 3.93 -6.03
C ARG A 47 2.31 3.83 -4.69
N VAL A 48 3.38 3.04 -4.62
CA VAL A 48 4.16 2.85 -3.41
C VAL A 48 5.62 3.15 -3.71
N TRP A 49 6.26 3.84 -2.78
CA TRP A 49 7.71 4.05 -2.80
C TRP A 49 8.30 3.71 -1.44
N GLN A 50 9.48 3.13 -1.44
CA GLN A 50 10.28 2.95 -0.23
C GLN A 50 11.23 4.13 -0.07
N ILE A 51 11.28 4.72 1.12
CA ILE A 51 12.16 5.82 1.51
C ILE A 51 12.79 5.44 2.84
N GLU A 52 14.09 5.11 2.83
CA GLU A 52 14.79 4.62 4.02
C GLU A 52 13.98 3.49 4.71
N ASP A 53 13.61 3.67 5.99
CA ASP A 53 12.81 2.74 6.78
C ASP A 53 11.29 2.96 6.70
N ALA A 54 10.79 3.77 5.75
CA ALA A 54 9.38 4.07 5.57
C ALA A 54 8.90 3.74 4.15
N ALA A 55 7.64 3.31 4.03
CA ALA A 55 6.96 3.20 2.75
C ALA A 55 5.96 4.34 2.61
N VAL A 56 5.96 5.03 1.48
CA VAL A 56 4.96 6.05 1.12
C VAL A 56 3.98 5.45 0.14
N VAL A 57 2.68 5.55 0.46
CA VAL A 57 1.57 5.14 -0.39
C VAL A 57 0.85 6.39 -0.89
N GLN A 58 0.72 6.52 -2.21
CA GLN A 58 -0.14 7.51 -2.84
C GLN A 58 -1.37 6.83 -3.40
N ILE A 59 -2.52 7.39 -3.06
CA ILE A 59 -3.83 7.01 -3.58
C ILE A 59 -4.37 8.18 -4.39
N GLU A 60 -4.68 7.93 -5.67
CA GLU A 60 -5.42 8.88 -6.50
C GLU A 60 -6.92 8.56 -6.38
N THR A 61 -7.70 9.52 -5.91
CA THR A 61 -9.16 9.44 -5.80
C THR A 61 -9.80 10.29 -6.89
N GLN A 62 -11.14 10.33 -6.97
CA GLN A 62 -11.82 11.20 -7.93
C GLN A 62 -11.65 12.69 -7.63
N SER A 63 -11.55 13.06 -6.35
CA SER A 63 -11.49 14.46 -5.93
C SER A 63 -10.06 14.93 -5.69
N ASP A 64 -9.23 14.09 -5.08
CA ASP A 64 -7.92 14.49 -4.55
C ASP A 64 -6.89 13.36 -4.57
N ARG A 65 -5.63 13.70 -4.26
CA ARG A 65 -4.56 12.75 -3.97
C ARG A 65 -4.36 12.65 -2.47
N LYS A 66 -4.33 11.42 -1.96
CA LYS A 66 -4.03 11.15 -0.55
C LYS A 66 -2.69 10.46 -0.43
N TYR A 67 -1.92 10.87 0.56
CA TYR A 67 -0.59 10.34 0.84
C TYR A 67 -0.60 9.71 2.22
N PHE A 68 0.06 8.58 2.35
CA PHE A 68 0.17 7.85 3.60
C PHE A 68 1.61 7.39 3.78
N SER A 69 2.15 7.50 4.98
CA SER A 69 3.44 6.91 5.34
C SER A 69 3.24 5.72 6.24
N VAL A 70 4.01 4.68 5.99
CA VAL A 70 4.04 3.46 6.79
C VAL A 70 5.46 3.28 7.33
N LYS A 71 5.65 3.47 8.63
CA LYS A 71 6.97 3.38 9.28
C LYS A 71 6.87 2.54 10.54
N GLY A 72 7.71 1.51 10.67
CA GLY A 72 7.68 0.62 11.84
C GLY A 72 6.32 -0.03 12.12
N GLY A 73 5.54 -0.30 11.06
CA GLY A 73 4.18 -0.83 11.18
C GLY A 73 3.11 0.20 11.56
N GLN A 74 3.48 1.45 11.82
CA GLN A 74 2.53 2.54 12.05
C GLN A 74 2.12 3.17 10.73
N PHE A 75 0.82 3.36 10.57
CA PHE A 75 0.20 3.98 9.42
C PHE A 75 -0.17 5.43 9.76
N GLN A 76 0.31 6.39 8.98
CA GLN A 76 0.03 7.81 9.18
C GLN A 76 -0.47 8.45 7.89
N THR A 77 -1.56 9.20 7.98
CA THR A 77 -2.05 10.03 6.87
C THR A 77 -1.23 11.32 6.79
N LEU A 78 -0.76 11.64 5.59
CA LEU A 78 -0.02 12.86 5.32
C LEU A 78 -0.96 13.88 4.65
N SER A 79 -0.95 15.11 5.17
CA SER A 79 -1.74 16.22 4.64
C SER A 79 -1.18 16.77 3.31
N GLN A 80 0.10 16.48 3.01
CA GLN A 80 0.82 16.94 1.84
C GLN A 80 1.69 15.82 1.26
N ALA A 81 2.10 15.98 0.00
CA ALA A 81 3.01 15.05 -0.65
C ALA A 81 4.37 15.04 0.08
N PRO A 82 4.85 13.87 0.54
CA PRO A 82 6.18 13.78 1.14
C PRO A 82 7.27 13.97 0.08
N THR A 83 8.47 14.32 0.53
CA THR A 83 9.64 14.39 -0.35
C THR A 83 10.05 12.98 -0.76
N LEU A 84 10.01 12.68 -2.06
CA LEU A 84 10.40 11.38 -2.63
C LEU A 84 11.89 11.34 -3.05
N ALA A 85 12.74 12.20 -2.47
CA ALA A 85 14.15 12.24 -2.80
C ALA A 85 14.83 10.92 -2.36
N GLY A 86 15.43 10.20 -3.30
CA GLY A 86 16.02 8.87 -3.03
C GLY A 86 14.97 7.76 -2.82
N ALA A 87 13.71 8.00 -3.14
CA ALA A 87 12.66 7.00 -3.02
C ALA A 87 12.75 5.96 -4.15
N GLU A 88 12.67 4.68 -3.80
CA GLU A 88 12.63 3.58 -4.78
C GLU A 88 11.18 3.18 -5.06
N PRO A 89 10.73 3.15 -6.33
CA PRO A 89 9.38 2.71 -6.65
C PRO A 89 9.22 1.22 -6.36
N VAL A 90 8.14 0.87 -5.66
CA VAL A 90 7.76 -0.51 -5.41
C VAL A 90 6.81 -0.95 -6.51
N ASN A 91 7.15 -2.04 -7.19
CA ASN A 91 6.27 -2.61 -8.18
C ASN A 91 5.04 -3.21 -7.50
N LEU A 92 3.86 -2.78 -7.94
CA LEU A 92 2.58 -3.28 -7.44
C LEU A 92 1.89 -4.08 -8.54
N GLU A 93 1.38 -5.25 -8.16
CA GLU A 93 0.59 -6.12 -9.00
C GLU A 93 -0.86 -6.11 -8.51
N GLU A 94 -1.80 -6.02 -9.44
CA GLU A 94 -3.23 -6.11 -9.11
C GLU A 94 -3.60 -7.53 -8.69
N VAL A 95 -4.38 -7.66 -7.62
CA VAL A 95 -4.86 -8.95 -7.09
C VAL A 95 -6.37 -8.94 -6.89
N GLN A 96 -7.02 -10.09 -7.05
CA GLN A 96 -8.49 -10.20 -7.03
C GLN A 96 -9.10 -9.91 -5.65
N ASP A 97 -8.39 -10.29 -4.58
CA ASP A 97 -8.80 -10.04 -3.20
C ASP A 97 -7.54 -9.74 -2.42
N GLY A 98 -7.52 -8.77 -1.50
CA GLY A 98 -6.33 -8.40 -0.72
C GLY A 98 -5.76 -9.51 0.21
N ARG A 99 -6.18 -10.76 0.02
CA ARG A 99 -5.42 -11.96 0.38
C ARG A 99 -4.21 -12.00 -0.55
N GLY A 100 -3.12 -11.34 -0.15
CA GLY A 100 -1.85 -11.34 -0.89
C GLY A 100 -1.25 -12.74 -0.97
N GLU A 101 -1.84 -13.57 -1.81
CA GLU A 101 -1.40 -14.89 -2.20
C GLU A 101 -1.44 -14.83 -3.73
N SER A 102 -0.27 -14.69 -4.35
CA SER A 102 -0.13 -15.14 -5.74
C SER A 102 -0.79 -16.51 -5.82
N GLU A 103 -1.72 -16.68 -6.75
CA GLU A 103 -2.24 -17.98 -7.15
C GLU A 103 -1.03 -18.88 -7.45
N MET A 104 -0.54 -19.61 -6.45
CA MET A 104 0.14 -20.86 -6.70
C MET A 104 -0.96 -21.76 -7.25
N LYS A 105 -1.05 -21.82 -8.58
CA LYS A 105 -1.79 -22.85 -9.27
C LYS A 105 -1.46 -24.19 -8.58
N PRO A 106 -2.45 -24.93 -8.05
CA PRO A 106 -2.17 -26.30 -7.69
C PRO A 106 -1.76 -27.03 -8.97
N MET A 107 -0.59 -27.65 -8.90
CA MET A 107 -0.08 -28.57 -9.92
C MET A 107 -0.78 -29.91 -9.84
#